data_AF-A0A958P6T1-F1
#
_entry.id   AF-A0A958P6T1-F1
#
_cell.length_a   1.000
_cell.length_b   1.000
_cell.length_c   1.000
_cell.angle_alpha   90.00
_cell.angle_beta   90.00
_cell.angle_gamma   90.00
#
_symmetry.space_group_name_H-M   'P 1'
#
loop_
_entity.id
_entity.type
_entity.pdbx_description
1 polymer ?
#
loop_
_entity_poly.entity_id
_entity_poly.type
_entity_poly.pdbx_seq_one_letter_code
_entity_poly.pdbx_strand_id
1 'polypeptide(L)' 'MNLNLISGGYNWTVVRVTKRKQYLAALEAASSSYDIEPFTRFIIEEMKHWKKIETEMELDSEGENKE' A
#
# COMPACT_ATOMS: atom_id res chain seq x y z
N MET A 1 8.44 -6.84 5.08
CA MET A 1 7.81 -5.51 4.95
C MET A 1 6.64 -5.35 5.91
N ASN A 2 5.57 -6.14 5.79
CA ASN A 2 4.33 -5.92 6.54
C ASN A 2 4.49 -5.96 8.06
N LEU A 3 5.39 -6.77 8.59
CA LEU A 3 5.73 -6.75 10.02
C LEU A 3 6.19 -5.37 10.49
N ASN A 4 7.10 -4.73 9.73
CA ASN A 4 7.59 -3.38 10.05
C ASN A 4 6.47 -2.34 9.93
N LEU A 5 5.58 -2.48 8.94
CA LEU A 5 4.43 -1.57 8.78
C LEU A 5 3.47 -1.67 9.97
N ILE A 6 3.09 -2.89 10.36
CA ILE A 6 2.20 -3.12 11.51
C ILE A 6 2.84 -2.63 12.80
N SER A 7 4.13 -2.87 13.01
CA SER A 7 4.84 -2.36 14.19
C SER A 7 4.84 -0.83 14.29
N GLY A 8 4.70 -0.13 13.15
CA GLY A 8 4.57 1.32 13.07
C GLY A 8 3.14 1.85 13.10
N GLY A 9 2.13 0.99 13.33
CA GLY A 9 0.72 1.37 13.37
C GLY A 9 0.06 1.55 12.00
N TYR A 10 0.66 1.01 10.93
CA TYR A 10 0.05 1.02 9.60
C TYR A 10 -0.71 -0.28 9.32
N ASN A 11 -1.81 -0.16 8.58
CA ASN A 11 -2.63 -1.29 8.17
C ASN A 11 -1.88 -2.23 7.22
N TRP A 12 -2.32 -3.49 7.20
CA TRP A 12 -1.76 -4.51 6.30
C TRP A 12 -1.90 -4.06 4.84
N THR A 13 -0.78 -4.02 4.13
CA THR A 13 -0.70 -3.55 2.74
C THR A 13 -0.30 -4.69 1.83
N VAL A 14 -1.04 -4.89 0.74
CA VAL A 14 -0.72 -5.90 -0.29
C VAL A 14 -0.26 -5.19 -1.56
N VAL A 15 0.93 -5.51 -2.05
CA VAL A 15 1.41 -4.98 -3.34
C VAL A 15 0.65 -5.64 -4.49
N ARG A 16 -0.07 -4.85 -5.28
CA ARG A 16 -0.88 -5.38 -6.40
C ARG A 16 -0.02 -5.90 -7.54
N VAL A 17 -0.34 -7.08 -8.06
CA VAL A 17 0.35 -7.71 -9.21
C VAL A 17 0.33 -6.82 -10.47
N THR A 18 -0.74 -6.06 -10.68
CA THR A 18 -0.85 -5.11 -11.81
C THR A 18 0.24 -4.03 -11.79
N LYS A 19 0.84 -3.79 -10.62
CA LYS A 19 1.92 -2.81 -10.39
C LYS A 19 3.31 -3.44 -10.36
N ARG A 20 3.45 -4.73 -10.69
CA ARG A 20 4.73 -5.48 -10.66
C ARG A 20 5.89 -4.75 -11.36
N LYS A 21 5.65 -4.18 -12.54
CA LYS A 21 6.71 -3.46 -13.29
C LYS A 21 7.24 -2.26 -12.50
N GLN A 22 6.36 -1.50 -11.87
CA GLN A 22 6.72 -0.32 -11.07
C GLN A 22 7.46 -0.74 -9.79
N TYR A 23 6.99 -1.80 -9.12
CA TYR A 23 7.66 -2.37 -7.96
C TYR A 23 9.10 -2.82 -8.26
N LEU A 24 9.31 -3.55 -9.37
CA LEU A 24 10.64 -4.02 -9.75
C LEU A 24 11.57 -2.87 -10.14
N ALA A 25 11.07 -1.86 -10.86
CA ALA A 25 11.87 -0.68 -11.20
C ALA A 25 12.29 0.10 -9.95
N ALA A 26 11.40 0.23 -8.97
CA ALA A 26 11.69 0.91 -7.71
C ALA A 26 12.69 0.13 -6.84
N LEU A 27 12.62 -1.21 -6.84
CA LEU A 27 13.62 -2.05 -6.19
C LEU A 27 14.99 -1.97 -6.86
N GLU A 28 15.04 -1.91 -8.19
CA GLU A 28 16.29 -1.77 -8.93
C GLU A 28 16.99 -0.45 -8.57
N ALA A 29 16.24 0.65 -8.50
CA ALA A 29 16.78 1.94 -8.05
C ALA A 29 17.34 1.86 -6.62
N ALA A 30 16.61 1.20 -5.71
CA ALA A 30 17.05 1.02 -4.33
C ALA A 30 18.29 0.14 -4.20
N SER A 31 18.38 -0.93 -5.00
CA SER A 31 19.44 -1.93 -4.90
C SER A 31 20.72 -1.52 -5.64
N SER A 32 20.59 -1.03 -6.87
CA SER A 32 21.72 -0.77 -7.77
C SER A 32 22.17 0.68 -7.73
N SER A 33 21.23 1.62 -7.57
CA SER A 33 21.51 3.06 -7.53
C SER A 33 21.60 3.61 -6.11
N TYR A 34 21.37 2.77 -5.08
CA TYR A 34 21.29 3.17 -3.67
C TYR A 34 20.26 4.28 -3.40
N ASP A 35 19.26 4.40 -4.27
CA ASP A 35 18.18 5.38 -4.17
C ASP A 35 16.89 4.68 -3.71
N ILE A 36 16.60 4.79 -2.43
CA ILE A 36 15.41 4.17 -1.82
C ILE A 36 14.13 4.96 -2.07
N GLU A 37 14.23 6.22 -2.51
CA GLU A 37 13.08 7.13 -2.62
C GLU A 37 11.96 6.57 -3.52
N PRO A 38 12.24 6.03 -4.72
CA PRO A 38 11.21 5.45 -5.58
C PRO A 38 10.45 4.31 -4.90
N PHE A 39 11.17 3.47 -4.15
CA PHE A 39 10.57 2.35 -3.43
C PHE A 39 9.67 2.83 -2.29
N THR A 40 10.12 3.81 -1.49
CA THR A 40 9.30 4.39 -0.42
C THR A 40 8.03 5.04 -0.97
N ARG A 41 8.14 5.79 -2.08
CA ARG A 41 6.97 6.41 -2.73
C ARG A 41 5.98 5.36 -3.21
N PHE A 42 6.46 4.29 -3.85
CA PHE A 42 5.64 3.18 -4.29
C PHE A 42 4.84 2.53 -3.14
N ILE A 43 5.49 2.27 -2.01
CA ILE A 43 4.81 1.68 -0.84
C ILE A 43 3.75 2.63 -0.28
N ILE A 44 4.03 3.94 -0.20
CA ILE A 44 3.04 4.94 0.24
C ILE A 44 1.80 4.95 -0.66
N GLU A 45 1.98 4.81 -1.99
CA GLU A 45 0.86 4.72 -2.92
C GLU A 45 -0.01 3.48 -2.69
N GLU A 46 0.60 2.32 -2.46
CA GLU A 46 -0.16 1.11 -2.13
C GLU A 46 -0.89 1.25 -0.79
N MET A 47 -0.25 1.82 0.24
CA MET A 47 -0.90 2.07 1.53
C MET A 47 -2.11 3.00 1.38
N LYS A 48 -2.00 4.07 0.60
CA LYS A 48 -3.12 4.99 0.31
C LYS A 48 -4.25 4.28 -0.43
N HIS A 49 -3.92 3.40 -1.37
CA HIS A 49 -4.92 2.63 -2.09
C HIS A 49 -5.74 1.74 -1.15
N TRP A 50 -5.08 1.00 -0.25
CA TRP A 50 -5.78 0.12 0.70
C TRP A 50 -6.55 0.89 1.76
N LYS A 51 -6.02 2.00 2.27
CA LYS A 51 -6.75 2.89 3.17
C LYS A 51 -8.04 3.40 2.55
N LYS A 52 -8.01 3.76 1.26
CA LYS A 52 -9.20 4.20 0.54
C LYS A 52 -10.26 3.09 0.48
N ILE A 53 -9.87 1.86 0.13
CA ILE A 53 -10.81 0.73 0.05
C ILE A 53 -11.43 0.45 1.43
N GLU A 54 -10.64 0.47 2.50
CA GLU A 54 -11.13 0.29 3.87
C GLU A 54 -12.20 1.33 4.23
N THR A 55 -11.95 2.61 3.95
CA THR A 55 -12.93 3.67 4.18
C THR A 55 -14.19 3.49 3.32
N GLU A 56 -14.07 3.03 2.07
CA GLU A 56 -15.22 2.76 1.20
C GLU A 56 -16.05 1.57 1.72
N MET A 57 -15.40 0.49 2.18
CA MET A 57 -16.09 -0.68 2.75
C MET A 57 -16.79 -0.38 4.08
N GLU A 58 -16.22 0.50 4.92
CA GLU A 58 -16.86 0.96 6.15
C GLU A 58 -18.16 1.73 5.86
N LEU A 59 -18.14 2.65 4.89
CA LEU A 59 -19.31 3.44 4.49
C LEU A 59 -20.43 2.59 3.89
N ASP A 60 -20.09 1.57 3.09
CA ASP A 60 -21.07 0.66 2.51
C ASP A 60 -21.75 -0.21 3.59
N SER A 61 -21.02 -0.59 4.64
CA SER A 61 -21.55 -1.41 5.75
C SER A 61 -22.50 -0.66 6.70
N GLU A 62 -22.35 0.66 6.84
CA GLU A 62 -23.27 1.49 7.64
C GLU A 62 -24.59 1.80 6.92
N GLY A 63 -24.62 1.69 5.59
CA GLY A 63 -25.81 1.90 4.76
C GLY A 63 -26.81 0.75 4.79
N GLU A 64 -26.35 -0.49 4.99
CA GLU A 64 -27.22 -1.68 4.99
C GLU A 64 -27.99 -1.91 6.30
N ASN A 65 -27.62 -1.24 7.40
CA ASN A 65 -28.23 -1.48 8.72
C ASN A 65 -29.38 -0.49 9.06
N LYS A 66 -29.97 0.15 8.05
CA LYS A 66 -31.02 1.18 8.19
C LYS A 66 -32.35 0.88 7.49
N GLU A 67 -32.56 -0.32 6.95
CA GLU A 67 -33.88 -0.77 6.46
C GLU A 67 -34.57 -1.76 7.41
#